data_AF-A0A9W9V5W6-F1
#
_entry.id   AF-A0A9W9V5W6-F1
#
_cell.length_a   1.000
_cell.length_b   1.000
_cell.length_c   1.000
_cell.angle_alpha   90.00
_cell.angle_beta   90.00
_cell.angle_gamma   90.00
#
_symmetry.space_group_name_H-M   'P 1'
#
loop_
_entity.id
_entity.type
_entity.pdbx_description
1 polymer ?
#
loop_
_entity_poly.entity_id
_entity_poly.type
_entity_poly.pdbx_seq_one_letter_code
_entity_poly.pdbx_strand_id
1 'polypeptide(L)'
;MKPQDRFFSEGQCYFGPGENPLTETQCDVWDWDRLRMVKVKGTAKLFLPDEDIENTILAKFADYLSPEVRAITVDDNGLLVEVSADPEEDDTPFVAYLPFSMIESLADSRAIQYSKLQELGRLGPGLDLSSCEGEFGIPRKVAFKFNPLDKPLRLQMAWDELNILRILPPHPNIVPFNRVVLEDVESRVIGFTTKYIPGGTLDNPKTPFRFEWLQQLIRLVDFLNLELGIMY
;
A
#
# COMPACT_ATOMS: atom_id res chain seq x y z
N MET A 1 10.93 -8.85 -5.70
CA MET A 1 9.47 -8.68 -5.64
C MET A 1 8.90 -9.15 -6.97
N LYS A 2 7.77 -9.84 -6.98
CA LYS A 2 7.14 -10.29 -8.23
C LYS A 2 6.40 -9.09 -8.85
N PRO A 3 6.29 -8.99 -10.19
CA PRO A 3 5.57 -7.90 -10.84
C PRO A 3 4.12 -7.73 -10.34
N GLN A 4 3.45 -8.82 -9.97
CA GLN A 4 2.10 -8.81 -9.41
C GLN A 4 1.97 -8.12 -8.05
N ASP A 5 3.04 -8.00 -7.27
CA ASP A 5 3.00 -7.38 -5.93
C ASP A 5 2.81 -5.84 -6.02
N ARG A 6 2.86 -5.29 -7.25
CA ARG A 6 2.47 -3.92 -7.59
C ARG A 6 0.96 -3.71 -7.65
N PHE A 7 0.18 -4.77 -7.69
CA PHE A 7 -1.25 -4.70 -7.88
C PHE A 7 -1.99 -5.20 -6.65
N PHE A 8 -3.12 -4.56 -6.35
CA PHE A 8 -4.04 -5.02 -5.31
C PHE A 8 -5.46 -5.07 -5.90
N SER A 9 -6.05 -6.26 -5.90
CA SER A 9 -7.41 -6.48 -6.38
C SER A 9 -8.43 -6.16 -5.29
N GLU A 10 -9.52 -5.49 -5.66
CA GLU A 10 -10.66 -5.29 -4.77
C GLU A 10 -11.62 -6.48 -4.74
N GLY A 11 -11.37 -7.51 -5.55
CA GLY A 11 -12.24 -8.65 -5.76
C GLY A 11 -13.07 -8.52 -7.04
N GLN A 12 -13.57 -9.66 -7.49
CA GLN A 12 -14.28 -9.80 -8.76
C GLN A 12 -15.79 -9.57 -8.60
N CYS A 13 -16.35 -8.77 -9.50
CA CYS A 13 -17.79 -8.54 -9.64
C CYS A 13 -18.33 -9.32 -10.86
N TYR A 14 -19.28 -10.21 -10.63
CA TYR A 14 -19.90 -11.05 -11.66
C TYR A 14 -21.28 -10.49 -12.05
N PHE A 15 -21.51 -10.29 -13.34
CA PHE A 15 -22.78 -9.82 -13.88
C PHE A 15 -23.69 -10.99 -14.28
N GLY A 16 -23.89 -11.93 -13.36
CA GLY A 16 -24.63 -13.16 -13.58
C GLY A 16 -24.16 -14.30 -12.68
N PRO A 17 -24.62 -15.55 -12.89
CA PRO A 17 -24.12 -16.71 -12.16
C PRO A 17 -22.62 -16.91 -12.43
N GLY A 18 -21.79 -16.96 -11.38
CA GLY A 18 -20.35 -17.15 -11.52
C GLY A 18 -19.97 -18.53 -12.08
N GLU A 19 -20.88 -19.51 -12.00
CA GLU A 19 -20.69 -20.84 -12.58
C GLU A 19 -20.84 -20.85 -14.10
N ASN A 20 -21.45 -19.82 -14.69
CA ASN A 20 -21.54 -19.69 -16.13
C ASN A 20 -20.25 -19.07 -16.68
N PRO A 21 -19.45 -19.80 -17.48
CA PRO A 21 -18.15 -19.33 -17.97
C PRO A 21 -18.25 -18.11 -18.90
N LEU A 22 -19.44 -17.82 -19.43
CA LEU A 22 -19.70 -16.66 -20.29
C LEU A 22 -20.18 -15.43 -19.51
N THR A 23 -20.36 -15.55 -18.18
CA THR A 23 -20.73 -14.41 -17.35
C THR A 23 -19.63 -13.35 -17.44
N GLU A 24 -20.03 -12.12 -17.74
CA GLU A 24 -19.12 -10.99 -17.72
C GLU A 24 -18.67 -10.72 -16.29
N THR A 25 -17.36 -10.52 -16.14
CA THR A 25 -16.72 -10.24 -14.86
C THR A 25 -15.86 -9.00 -15.01
N GLN A 26 -15.91 -8.14 -14.00
CA GLN A 26 -15.00 -7.01 -13.87
C GLN A 26 -14.35 -7.01 -12.49
N CYS A 27 -13.15 -6.47 -12.41
CA CYS A 27 -12.44 -6.26 -11.17
C CYS A 27 -11.69 -4.93 -11.23
N ASP A 28 -11.76 -4.16 -10.15
CA ASP A 28 -10.97 -2.96 -10.02
C ASP A 28 -9.64 -3.32 -9.34
N VAL A 29 -8.54 -3.00 -10.02
CA VAL A 29 -7.18 -3.30 -9.56
C VAL A 29 -6.42 -2.02 -9.28
N TRP A 30 -5.94 -1.86 -8.05
CA TRP A 30 -5.11 -0.74 -7.63
C TRP A 30 -3.67 -0.94 -8.12
N ASP A 31 -3.15 0.03 -8.87
CA ASP A 31 -1.75 0.10 -9.29
C ASP A 31 -0.97 1.02 -8.32
N TRP A 32 -0.10 0.43 -7.51
CA TRP A 32 0.71 1.16 -6.53
C TRP A 32 1.72 2.13 -7.15
N ASP A 33 2.16 1.92 -8.39
CA ASP A 33 3.13 2.81 -9.05
C ASP A 33 2.43 4.04 -9.63
N ARG A 34 1.20 3.84 -10.16
CA ARG A 34 0.43 4.91 -10.79
C ARG A 34 -0.54 5.60 -9.84
N LEU A 35 -0.71 5.06 -8.63
CA LEU A 35 -1.64 5.52 -7.60
C LEU A 35 -3.08 5.65 -8.11
N ARG A 36 -3.54 4.64 -8.83
CA ARG A 36 -4.85 4.67 -9.47
C ARG A 36 -5.42 3.29 -9.69
N MET A 37 -6.74 3.24 -9.88
CA MET A 37 -7.44 2.04 -10.29
C MET A 37 -7.34 1.85 -11.80
N VAL A 38 -7.25 0.58 -12.19
CA VAL A 38 -7.46 0.10 -13.56
C VAL A 38 -8.50 -1.00 -13.49
N LYS A 39 -9.60 -0.82 -14.21
CA LYS A 39 -10.65 -1.83 -14.31
C LYS A 39 -10.22 -2.93 -15.28
N VAL A 40 -10.26 -4.17 -14.85
CA VAL A 40 -9.94 -5.35 -15.67
C VAL A 40 -11.23 -6.10 -15.95
N LYS A 41 -11.57 -6.28 -17.22
CA LYS A 41 -12.80 -6.92 -17.68
C LYS A 41 -12.52 -8.21 -18.45
N GLY A 42 -13.43 -9.16 -18.35
CA GLY A 42 -13.47 -10.36 -19.18
C GLY A 42 -14.58 -11.29 -18.72
N THR A 43 -14.31 -12.59 -18.64
CA THR A 43 -15.33 -13.61 -18.35
C THR A 43 -15.03 -14.41 -17.09
N ALA A 44 -16.06 -14.97 -16.47
CA ALA A 44 -15.95 -15.88 -15.32
C ALA A 44 -15.11 -17.13 -15.60
N LYS A 45 -14.87 -17.47 -16.88
CA LYS A 45 -13.97 -18.57 -17.25
C LYS A 45 -12.51 -18.26 -16.92
N LEU A 46 -12.09 -17.00 -17.06
CA LEU A 46 -10.74 -16.55 -16.71
C LEU A 46 -10.67 -16.10 -15.25
N PHE A 47 -11.64 -15.32 -14.82
CA PHE A 47 -11.76 -14.80 -13.46
C PHE A 47 -12.50 -15.82 -12.61
N LEU A 48 -11.78 -16.84 -12.16
CA LEU A 48 -12.32 -17.82 -11.21
C LEU A 48 -12.41 -17.22 -9.80
N PRO A 49 -13.42 -17.61 -9.01
CA PRO A 49 -13.53 -17.17 -7.62
C PRO A 49 -12.27 -17.48 -6.82
N ASP A 50 -11.86 -16.55 -5.95
CA ASP A 50 -10.72 -16.66 -5.03
C ASP A 50 -9.32 -16.71 -5.69
N GLU A 51 -9.22 -16.50 -7.01
CA GLU A 51 -7.94 -16.32 -7.69
C GLU A 51 -7.72 -14.83 -8.03
N ASP A 52 -6.71 -14.18 -7.43
CA ASP A 52 -6.27 -12.81 -7.76
C ASP A 52 -5.56 -12.74 -9.15
N ILE A 53 -6.12 -13.40 -10.17
CA ILE A 53 -5.52 -13.58 -11.49
C ILE A 53 -5.43 -12.24 -12.24
N GLU A 54 -6.34 -11.31 -11.98
CA GLU A 54 -6.35 -9.94 -12.48
C GLU A 54 -5.03 -9.20 -12.21
N ASN A 55 -4.40 -9.41 -11.04
CA ASN A 55 -3.11 -8.81 -10.71
C ASN A 55 -2.02 -9.33 -11.66
N THR A 56 -2.06 -10.63 -11.98
CA THR A 56 -1.11 -11.26 -12.89
C THR A 56 -1.35 -10.84 -14.34
N ILE A 57 -2.61 -10.65 -14.72
CA ILE A 57 -3.00 -10.17 -16.05
C ILE A 57 -2.52 -8.73 -16.24
N LEU A 58 -2.89 -7.83 -15.33
CA LEU A 58 -2.53 -6.42 -15.43
C LEU A 58 -1.00 -6.24 -15.43
N ALA A 59 -0.27 -7.01 -14.63
CA ALA A 59 1.19 -6.97 -14.58
C ALA A 59 1.87 -7.24 -15.94
N LYS A 60 1.23 -7.95 -16.87
CA LYS A 60 1.79 -8.17 -18.23
C LYS A 60 1.75 -6.93 -19.10
N PHE A 61 0.79 -6.03 -18.85
CA PHE A 61 0.46 -4.93 -19.74
C PHE A 61 0.75 -3.56 -19.13
N ALA A 62 0.74 -3.43 -17.80
CA ALA A 62 0.74 -2.16 -17.09
C ALA A 62 1.85 -1.19 -17.50
N ASP A 63 3.04 -1.67 -17.82
CA ASP A 63 4.17 -0.81 -18.23
C ASP A 63 4.02 -0.26 -19.66
N TYR A 64 3.16 -0.86 -20.48
CA TYR A 64 2.90 -0.47 -21.86
C TYR A 64 1.61 0.35 -22.04
N LEU A 65 0.74 0.40 -21.02
CA LEU A 65 -0.51 1.15 -21.07
C LEU A 65 -0.23 2.66 -20.99
N SER A 66 -0.98 3.47 -21.75
CA SER A 66 -0.97 4.93 -21.55
C SER A 66 -1.44 5.28 -20.12
N PRO A 67 -0.93 6.37 -19.50
CA PRO A 67 -1.44 6.88 -18.23
C PRO A 67 -2.94 7.24 -18.24
N GLU A 68 -3.55 7.39 -19.41
CA GLU A 68 -4.97 7.73 -19.58
C GLU A 68 -5.90 6.52 -19.55
N VAL A 69 -5.39 5.30 -19.78
CA VAL A 69 -6.20 4.07 -19.86
C VAL A 69 -6.85 3.78 -18.52
N ARG A 70 -8.18 3.73 -18.44
CA ARG A 70 -9.00 3.46 -17.25
C ARG A 70 -9.43 2.00 -17.13
N ALA A 71 -9.71 1.35 -18.24
CA ALA A 71 -10.06 -0.06 -18.26
C ALA A 71 -9.31 -0.85 -19.34
N ILE A 72 -9.15 -2.14 -19.09
CA ILE A 72 -8.68 -3.12 -20.06
C ILE A 72 -9.69 -4.27 -20.16
N THR A 73 -9.87 -4.80 -21.36
CA THR A 73 -10.66 -6.03 -21.60
C THR A 73 -9.73 -7.12 -22.10
N VAL A 74 -9.84 -8.31 -21.52
CA VAL A 74 -9.05 -9.49 -21.89
C VAL A 74 -9.90 -10.66 -22.34
N ASP A 75 -9.35 -11.49 -23.21
CA ASP A 75 -9.98 -12.75 -23.65
C ASP A 75 -9.78 -13.87 -22.61
N ASP A 76 -10.38 -15.05 -22.85
CA ASP A 76 -10.25 -16.24 -21.98
C ASP A 76 -8.80 -16.75 -21.83
N ASN A 77 -7.84 -16.26 -22.62
CA ASN A 77 -6.42 -16.59 -22.53
C ASN A 77 -5.63 -15.52 -21.75
N GLY A 78 -6.30 -14.47 -21.27
CA GLY A 78 -5.70 -13.32 -20.60
C GLY A 78 -4.89 -12.42 -21.54
N LEU A 79 -5.23 -12.40 -22.83
CA LEU A 79 -4.65 -11.49 -23.81
C LEU A 79 -5.50 -10.22 -23.91
N LEU A 80 -4.82 -9.08 -24.06
CA LEU A 80 -5.46 -7.77 -24.21
C LEU A 80 -6.23 -7.68 -25.53
N VAL A 81 -7.53 -7.41 -25.44
CA VAL A 81 -8.43 -7.22 -26.59
C VAL A 81 -8.76 -5.75 -26.79
N GLU A 82 -8.96 -5.02 -25.70
CA GLU A 82 -9.41 -3.63 -25.73
C GLU A 82 -8.80 -2.82 -24.57
N VAL A 83 -8.63 -1.52 -24.81
CA VAL A 83 -8.29 -0.52 -23.79
C VAL A 83 -9.29 0.62 -23.88
N SER A 84 -9.69 1.15 -22.73
CA SER A 84 -10.59 2.31 -22.63
C SER A 84 -9.92 3.42 -21.84
N ALA A 85 -10.16 4.66 -22.23
CA ALA A 85 -9.76 5.88 -21.52
C ALA A 85 -10.99 6.67 -21.01
N ASP A 86 -12.16 6.04 -20.98
CA ASP A 86 -13.41 6.66 -20.54
C ASP A 86 -13.31 7.08 -19.06
N PRO A 87 -13.50 8.37 -18.72
CA PRO A 87 -13.50 8.85 -17.34
C PRO A 87 -14.57 8.20 -16.46
N GLU A 88 -15.70 7.74 -17.03
CA GLU A 88 -16.76 7.07 -16.26
C GLU A 88 -16.34 5.66 -15.78
N GLU A 89 -15.22 5.15 -16.29
CA GLU A 89 -14.62 3.89 -15.83
C GLU A 89 -13.48 4.11 -14.84
N ASP A 90 -13.22 5.36 -14.45
CA ASP A 90 -12.25 5.69 -13.42
C ASP A 90 -12.87 5.58 -12.03
N ASP A 91 -12.86 4.37 -11.49
CA ASP A 91 -13.24 4.11 -10.10
C ASP A 91 -12.09 4.41 -9.12
N THR A 92 -11.08 5.22 -9.52
CA THR A 92 -10.01 5.62 -8.60
C THR A 92 -10.61 6.42 -7.47
N PRO A 93 -10.61 5.90 -6.23
CA PRO A 93 -11.23 6.60 -5.13
C PRO A 93 -10.47 7.90 -4.85
N PHE A 94 -11.23 8.94 -4.50
CA PHE A 94 -10.65 10.16 -3.97
C PHE A 94 -10.10 9.86 -2.58
N VAL A 95 -8.77 9.89 -2.43
CA VAL A 95 -8.17 9.65 -1.11
C VAL A 95 -8.43 10.87 -0.23
N ALA A 96 -9.49 10.79 0.58
CA ALA A 96 -10.01 11.87 1.43
C ALA A 96 -9.13 12.10 2.67
N TYR A 97 -7.83 12.28 2.48
CA TYR A 97 -6.93 12.66 3.55
C TYR A 97 -7.17 14.11 3.95
N LEU A 98 -7.18 14.35 5.26
CA LEU A 98 -7.35 15.68 5.82
C LEU A 98 -6.08 16.51 5.57
N PRO A 99 -6.22 17.81 5.25
CA PRO A 99 -5.10 18.74 5.21
C PRO A 99 -4.34 18.72 6.54
N PHE A 100 -3.01 18.64 6.48
CA PHE A 100 -2.16 18.55 7.68
C PHE A 100 -2.45 19.67 8.69
N SER A 101 -2.77 20.87 8.21
CA SER A 101 -3.10 22.02 9.05
C SER A 101 -4.38 21.87 9.88
N MET A 102 -5.27 20.94 9.52
CA MET A 102 -6.52 20.68 10.25
C MET A 102 -6.35 19.61 11.34
N ILE A 103 -5.19 18.96 11.40
CA ILE A 103 -4.97 17.81 12.27
C ILE A 103 -4.10 18.23 13.45
N GLU A 104 -4.74 18.69 14.52
CA GLU A 104 -4.06 19.11 15.75
C GLU A 104 -3.18 18.01 16.35
N SER A 105 -3.61 16.74 16.25
CA SER A 105 -2.85 15.61 16.77
C SER A 105 -1.48 15.43 16.09
N LEU A 106 -1.26 16.02 14.92
CA LEU A 106 -0.01 15.91 14.19
C LEU A 106 0.81 17.21 14.17
N ALA A 107 0.36 18.28 14.84
CA ALA A 107 0.97 19.62 14.77
C ALA A 107 2.47 19.64 15.10
N ASP A 108 2.92 18.83 16.06
CA ASP A 108 4.33 18.75 16.46
C ASP A 108 5.17 17.78 15.60
N SER A 109 4.55 17.14 14.61
CA SER A 109 5.21 16.15 13.76
C SER A 109 6.00 16.82 12.66
N ARG A 110 7.20 16.31 12.38
CA ARG A 110 7.92 16.68 11.16
C ARG A 110 7.16 16.15 9.94
N ALA A 111 7.01 16.99 8.93
CA ALA A 111 6.41 16.63 7.65
C ALA A 111 7.44 16.60 6.52
N ILE A 112 7.12 15.90 5.44
CA ILE A 112 7.85 15.91 4.18
C ILE A 112 6.86 15.82 3.02
N GLN A 113 7.13 16.57 1.95
CA GLN A 113 6.34 16.47 0.72
C GLN A 113 6.68 15.18 -0.03
N TYR A 114 5.69 14.56 -0.65
CA TYR A 114 5.85 13.30 -1.38
C TYR A 114 6.88 13.43 -2.50
N SER A 115 6.88 14.53 -3.26
CA SER A 115 7.90 14.83 -4.28
C SER A 115 9.35 14.86 -3.77
N LYS A 116 9.58 14.91 -2.45
CA LYS A 116 10.91 14.85 -1.82
C LYS A 116 11.34 13.45 -1.41
N LEU A 117 10.47 12.45 -1.59
CA LEU A 117 10.80 11.04 -1.45
C LEU A 117 11.23 10.50 -2.80
N GLN A 118 12.37 9.82 -2.82
CA GLN A 118 12.81 9.06 -3.98
C GLN A 118 12.63 7.57 -3.68
N GLU A 119 11.78 6.89 -4.44
CA GLU A 119 11.62 5.44 -4.34
C GLU A 119 12.93 4.75 -4.73
N LEU A 120 13.44 3.89 -3.84
CA LEU A 120 14.60 3.03 -4.06
C LEU A 120 14.20 1.58 -4.34
N GLY A 121 12.95 1.23 -4.05
CA GLY A 121 12.34 -0.07 -4.29
C GLY A 121 11.16 -0.29 -3.37
N ARG A 122 10.48 -1.42 -3.52
CA ARG A 122 9.29 -1.77 -2.73
C ARG A 122 9.57 -2.90 -1.74
N LEU A 123 9.07 -2.74 -0.52
CA LEU A 123 9.16 -3.74 0.55
C LEU A 123 7.89 -4.61 0.63
N GLY A 124 6.76 -4.07 0.18
CA GLY A 124 5.48 -4.78 0.03
C GLY A 124 4.37 -3.82 -0.42
N PRO A 125 3.11 -4.31 -0.53
CA PRO A 125 1.97 -3.46 -0.86
C PRO A 125 1.82 -2.30 0.13
N GLY A 126 1.74 -1.07 -0.39
CA GLY A 126 1.67 0.15 0.43
C GLY A 126 2.90 0.43 1.30
N LEU A 127 4.04 -0.21 1.02
CA LEU A 127 5.27 -0.05 1.77
C LEU A 127 6.49 0.03 0.84
N ASP A 128 7.00 1.24 0.67
CA ASP A 128 8.16 1.52 -0.18
C ASP A 128 9.42 1.77 0.64
N LEU A 129 10.55 1.29 0.13
CA LEU A 129 11.87 1.76 0.54
C LEU A 129 12.17 3.05 -0.21
N SER A 130 12.25 4.15 0.52
CA SER A 130 12.54 5.47 -0.05
C SER A 130 13.83 6.06 0.51
N SER A 131 14.44 6.99 -0.23
CA SER A 131 15.40 7.95 0.31
C SER A 131 14.79 9.32 0.44
N CYS A 132 15.11 10.00 1.53
CA CYS A 132 14.81 11.41 1.73
C CYS A 132 16.06 12.15 2.20
N GLU A 133 16.07 13.47 2.06
CA GLU A 133 17.12 14.30 2.66
C GLU A 133 17.11 14.15 4.18
N GLY A 134 18.24 13.70 4.72
CA GLY A 134 18.49 13.65 6.15
C GLY A 134 19.04 14.97 6.68
N GLU A 135 19.38 14.96 7.97
CA GLU A 135 20.11 16.08 8.57
C GLU A 135 21.46 16.26 7.86
N PHE A 136 21.84 17.51 7.59
CA PHE A 136 23.09 17.88 6.93
C PHE A 136 23.21 17.43 5.46
N GLY A 137 22.09 17.20 4.78
CA GLY A 137 22.06 16.87 3.34
C GLY A 137 22.48 15.43 3.03
N ILE A 138 22.66 14.58 4.05
CA ILE A 138 22.98 13.16 3.85
C ILE A 138 21.67 12.40 3.61
N PRO A 139 21.51 11.71 2.46
CA PRO A 139 20.31 10.92 2.20
C PRO A 139 20.14 9.82 3.25
N ARG A 140 18.94 9.70 3.79
CA ARG A 140 18.56 8.63 4.73
C ARG A 140 17.57 7.69 4.05
N LYS A 141 17.77 6.39 4.24
CA LYS A 141 16.79 5.37 3.85
C LYS A 141 15.67 5.29 4.88
N VAL A 142 14.45 5.30 4.39
CA VAL A 142 13.21 5.25 5.18
C VAL A 142 12.27 4.22 4.59
N ALA A 143 11.44 3.63 5.43
CA ALA A 143 10.28 2.87 4.97
C ALA A 143 9.10 3.84 4.92
N PHE A 144 8.56 4.08 3.74
CA PHE A 144 7.38 4.90 3.51
C PHE A 144 6.15 4.00 3.47
N LYS A 145 5.22 4.22 4.40
CA LYS A 145 3.95 3.52 4.46
C LYS A 145 2.83 4.43 3.99
N PHE A 146 2.05 3.96 3.04
CA PHE A 146 1.01 4.69 2.33
C PHE A 146 -0.23 3.81 2.18
N ASN A 147 -1.43 4.37 2.40
CA ASN A 147 -2.67 3.61 2.29
C ASN A 147 -3.75 4.35 1.46
N PRO A 148 -3.73 4.27 0.13
CA PRO A 148 -4.63 5.01 -0.74
C PRO A 148 -6.06 4.49 -0.74
N LEU A 149 -6.28 3.29 -0.19
CA LEU A 149 -7.54 2.59 -0.37
C LEU A 149 -8.62 3.32 0.45
N ASP A 150 -9.62 3.88 -0.23
CA ASP A 150 -10.80 4.52 0.36
C ASP A 150 -11.79 3.47 0.92
N LYS A 151 -11.24 2.58 1.75
CA LYS A 151 -12.02 1.68 2.58
C LYS A 151 -11.99 2.26 3.99
N PRO A 152 -13.14 2.63 4.58
CA PRO A 152 -13.19 3.30 5.88
C PRO A 152 -12.35 2.62 6.97
N LEU A 153 -12.40 1.28 7.02
CA LEU A 153 -11.59 0.49 7.96
C LEU A 153 -10.09 0.62 7.70
N ARG A 154 -9.66 0.61 6.44
CA ARG A 154 -8.24 0.73 6.06
C ARG A 154 -7.70 2.12 6.38
N LEU A 155 -8.49 3.16 6.09
CA LEU A 155 -8.16 4.55 6.45
C LEU A 155 -8.06 4.70 7.97
N GLN A 156 -9.02 4.17 8.73
CA GLN A 156 -8.98 4.18 10.19
C GLN A 156 -7.73 3.47 10.73
N MET A 157 -7.43 2.27 10.25
CA MET A 157 -6.25 1.52 10.70
C MET A 157 -4.94 2.27 10.42
N ALA A 158 -4.80 2.87 9.23
CA ALA A 158 -3.61 3.66 8.89
C ALA A 158 -3.51 4.92 9.77
N TRP A 159 -4.65 5.54 10.09
CA TRP A 159 -4.72 6.70 10.96
C TRP A 159 -4.35 6.37 12.41
N ASP A 160 -4.88 5.28 12.93
CA ASP A 160 -4.59 4.79 14.29
C ASP A 160 -3.10 4.44 14.41
N GLU A 161 -2.55 3.72 13.43
CA GLU A 161 -1.13 3.36 13.40
C GLU A 161 -0.22 4.59 13.38
N LEU A 162 -0.53 5.59 12.54
CA LEU A 162 0.20 6.86 12.50
C LEU A 162 0.21 7.54 13.87
N ASN A 163 -0.97 7.69 14.48
CA ASN A 163 -1.09 8.39 15.76
C ASN A 163 -0.41 7.61 16.90
N ILE A 164 -0.53 6.28 16.94
CA ILE A 164 0.13 5.42 17.92
C ILE A 164 1.66 5.51 17.77
N LEU A 165 2.20 5.26 16.58
CA LEU A 165 3.66 5.26 16.35
C LEU A 165 4.30 6.60 16.69
N ARG A 166 3.58 7.70 16.47
CA ARG A 166 4.04 9.06 16.82
C ARG A 166 4.20 9.26 18.33
N ILE A 167 3.27 8.74 19.14
CA ILE A 167 3.25 8.97 20.59
C ILE A 167 4.02 7.92 21.39
N LEU A 168 4.38 6.79 20.77
CA LEU A 168 5.13 5.73 21.45
C LEU A 168 6.46 6.27 21.99
N PRO A 169 6.80 5.96 23.25
CA PRO A 169 8.10 6.32 23.79
C PRO A 169 9.22 5.60 23.04
N PRO A 170 10.43 6.18 22.95
CA PRO A 170 11.56 5.54 22.31
C PRO A 170 11.86 4.18 22.94
N HIS A 171 11.88 3.12 22.13
CA HIS A 171 12.20 1.76 22.56
C HIS A 171 13.13 1.07 21.56
N PRO A 172 14.17 0.34 22.00
CA PRO A 172 15.17 -0.24 21.09
C PRO A 172 14.61 -1.27 20.10
N ASN A 173 13.46 -1.89 20.41
CA ASN A 173 12.79 -2.87 19.55
C ASN A 173 11.53 -2.33 18.85
N ILE A 174 11.23 -1.04 18.96
CA ILE A 174 10.15 -0.39 18.20
C ILE A 174 10.79 0.44 17.09
N VAL A 175 10.29 0.31 15.87
CA VAL A 175 10.78 1.13 14.76
C VAL A 175 10.30 2.57 14.97
N PRO A 176 11.21 3.55 15.06
CA PRO A 176 10.82 4.92 15.36
C PRO A 176 10.08 5.56 14.17
N PHE A 177 9.00 6.26 14.50
CA PHE A 177 8.36 7.23 13.62
C PHE A 177 9.38 8.29 13.17
N ASN A 178 9.31 8.70 11.91
CA ASN A 178 10.23 9.69 11.35
C ASN A 178 9.51 10.98 10.93
N ARG A 179 8.60 10.89 9.95
CA ARG A 179 7.87 12.04 9.39
C ARG A 179 6.51 11.67 8.85
N VAL A 180 5.56 12.60 8.90
CA VAL A 180 4.32 12.56 8.13
C VAL A 180 4.63 12.89 6.67
N VAL A 181 4.02 12.17 5.73
CA VAL A 181 4.17 12.43 4.30
C VAL A 181 2.92 13.15 3.81
N LEU A 182 3.14 14.24 3.08
CA LEU A 182 2.09 15.09 2.54
C LEU A 182 2.08 15.01 1.02
N GLU A 183 0.91 15.05 0.40
CA GLU A 183 0.81 15.32 -1.03
C GLU A 183 1.10 16.79 -1.36
N ASP A 184 1.58 17.02 -2.58
CA ASP A 184 2.22 18.28 -2.97
C ASP A 184 1.27 19.46 -3.25
N VAL A 185 -0.03 19.24 -3.42
CA VAL A 185 -1.01 20.25 -3.85
C VAL A 185 -1.71 20.89 -2.65
N GLU A 186 -2.38 20.09 -1.81
CA GLU A 186 -3.18 20.58 -0.68
C GLU A 186 -2.56 20.23 0.69
N SER A 187 -1.36 19.63 0.69
CA SER A 187 -0.67 19.18 1.90
C SER A 187 -1.51 18.25 2.78
N ARG A 188 -2.27 17.36 2.16
CA ARG A 188 -3.04 16.31 2.83
C ARG A 188 -2.13 15.16 3.27
N VAL A 189 -2.45 14.55 4.41
CA VAL A 189 -1.64 13.49 5.00
C VAL A 189 -1.83 12.19 4.24
N ILE A 190 -0.87 11.82 3.40
CA ILE A 190 -0.98 10.58 2.61
C ILE A 190 -0.43 9.34 3.32
N GLY A 191 0.45 9.54 4.30
CA GLY A 191 1.07 8.44 5.01
C GLY A 191 2.19 8.91 5.92
N PHE A 192 3.13 8.02 6.21
CA PHE A 192 4.26 8.35 7.07
C PHE A 192 5.50 7.53 6.76
N THR A 193 6.64 8.01 7.24
CA THR A 193 7.91 7.31 7.15
C THR A 193 8.35 6.82 8.52
N THR A 194 9.01 5.66 8.51
CA THR A 194 9.75 5.13 9.66
C THR A 194 11.21 4.88 9.28
N LYS A 195 12.07 4.68 10.28
CA LYS A 195 13.46 4.30 10.02
C LYS A 195 13.52 2.94 9.31
N TYR A 196 14.22 2.86 8.18
CA TYR A 196 14.48 1.58 7.54
C TYR A 196 15.44 0.72 8.37
N ILE A 197 15.04 -0.51 8.68
CA ILE A 197 15.86 -1.51 9.36
C ILE A 197 16.27 -2.58 8.34
N PRO A 198 17.57 -2.72 8.03
CA PRO A 198 18.04 -3.78 7.14
C PRO A 198 17.92 -5.15 7.83
N GLY A 199 17.67 -6.20 7.06
CA GLY A 199 17.58 -7.58 7.57
C GLY A 199 16.34 -8.35 7.12
N GLY A 200 15.34 -7.65 6.55
CA GLY A 200 14.10 -8.27 6.09
C GLY A 200 13.16 -8.62 7.24
N THR A 201 12.18 -9.48 6.97
CA THR A 201 11.21 -9.93 7.97
C THR A 201 11.47 -11.37 8.42
N LEU A 202 10.78 -11.80 9.48
CA LEU A 202 10.92 -13.14 10.06
C LEU A 202 10.20 -14.24 9.25
N ASP A 203 9.46 -13.86 8.21
CA ASP A 203 8.75 -14.78 7.31
C ASP A 203 9.69 -15.63 6.44
N ASN A 204 10.94 -15.22 6.28
CA ASN A 204 11.92 -15.92 5.46
C ASN A 204 12.37 -17.24 6.13
N PRO A 205 11.96 -18.41 5.61
CA PRO A 205 12.23 -19.71 6.24
C PRO A 205 13.72 -20.09 6.19
N LYS A 206 14.54 -19.38 5.39
CA LYS A 206 15.99 -19.61 5.31
C LYS A 206 16.75 -18.94 6.45
N THR A 207 16.13 -18.00 7.16
CA THR A 207 16.76 -17.30 8.27
C THR A 207 16.51 -18.08 9.57
N PRO A 208 17.54 -18.61 10.23
CA PRO A 208 17.34 -19.32 11.49
C PRO A 208 16.82 -18.35 12.56
N PHE A 209 15.66 -18.69 13.13
CA PHE A 209 15.08 -17.92 14.21
C PHE A 209 15.88 -18.12 15.51
N ARG A 210 16.29 -17.01 16.13
CA ARG A 210 17.15 -17.03 17.32
C ARG A 210 16.32 -16.87 18.60
N PHE A 211 16.74 -17.54 19.66
CA PHE A 211 16.05 -17.44 20.96
C PHE A 211 16.07 -16.01 21.52
N GLU A 212 17.16 -15.27 21.29
CA GLU A 212 17.26 -13.87 21.70
C GLU A 212 16.18 -13.00 21.04
N TRP A 213 15.76 -13.31 19.81
CA TRP A 213 14.69 -12.57 19.14
C TRP A 213 13.34 -12.82 19.79
N LEU A 214 13.07 -14.06 20.22
CA LEU A 214 11.87 -14.36 21.00
C LEU A 214 11.84 -13.60 22.32
N GLN A 215 12.97 -13.53 23.03
CA GLN A 215 13.07 -12.77 24.27
C GLN A 215 12.82 -11.27 24.05
N GLN A 216 13.35 -10.71 22.96
CA GLN A 216 13.09 -9.31 22.59
C GLN A 216 11.61 -9.07 22.27
N LEU A 217 10.97 -9.96 21.52
CA LEU A 217 9.56 -9.86 21.16
C LEU A 217 8.65 -9.96 22.39
N ILE A 218 8.89 -10.93 23.28
CA ILE A 218 8.08 -11.10 24.50
C ILE A 218 8.21 -9.86 25.39
N ARG A 219 9.43 -9.36 25.62
CA ARG A 219 9.63 -8.14 26.43
C ARG A 219 8.95 -6.93 25.82
N LEU A 220 8.97 -6.81 24.49
CA LEU A 220 8.29 -5.74 23.80
C LEU A 220 6.77 -5.85 23.95
N VAL A 221 6.20 -7.05 23.81
CA VAL A 221 4.77 -7.29 24.01
C VAL A 221 4.36 -6.99 25.45
N ASP A 222 5.15 -7.40 26.44
CA ASP A 222 4.91 -7.07 27.85
C ASP A 222 4.94 -5.55 28.08
N PHE A 223 5.92 -4.84 27.50
CA PHE A 223 6.00 -3.39 27.57
C PHE A 223 4.75 -2.72 26.97
N LEU A 224 4.34 -3.11 25.76
CA LEU A 224 3.16 -2.55 25.11
C LEU A 224 1.88 -2.84 25.90
N ASN A 225 1.68 -4.08 26.33
CA ASN A 225 0.45 -4.50 27.01
C ASN A 225 0.36 -4.00 28.46
N LEU A 226 1.43 -4.16 29.24
CA LEU A 226 1.41 -3.95 30.69
C LEU A 226 1.72 -2.50 31.07
N GLU A 227 2.55 -1.80 30.31
CA GLU A 227 2.92 -0.42 30.62
C GLU A 227 2.11 0.61 29.83
N LEU A 228 1.82 0.33 28.54
CA LEU A 228 1.13 1.27 27.67
C LEU A 228 -0.35 0.94 27.42
N GLY A 229 -0.80 -0.28 27.76
CA GLY A 229 -2.17 -0.72 27.50
C GLY A 229 -2.49 -0.88 26.00
N ILE A 230 -1.48 -1.09 25.17
CA ILE A 230 -1.59 -1.24 23.71
C ILE A 230 -1.46 -2.72 23.35
N MET A 231 -2.48 -3.27 22.69
CA MET A 231 -2.43 -4.62 22.14
C MET A 231 -1.71 -4.60 20.79
N TYR A 232 -0.72 -5.48 20.64
CA TYR A 232 -0.06 -5.76 19.36
C TYR A 232 -0.88 -6.73 18.51
#